data_AF-A0A9D6SGJ2-F1
#
_entry.id   AF-A0A9D6SGJ2-F1
#
_cell.length_a   1.000
_cell.length_b   1.000
_cell.length_c   1.000
_cell.angle_alpha   90.00
_cell.angle_beta   90.00
_cell.angle_gamma   90.00
#
_symmetry.space_group_name_H-M   'P 1'
#
loop_
_entity.id
_entity.type
_entity.pdbx_description
1 polymer ?
#
loop_
_entity_poly.entity_id
_entity_poly.type
_entity_poly.pdbx_seq_one_letter_code
_entity_poly.pdbx_strand_id
1 'polypeptide(L)'
;MNAHDHLEFNLFPQLGRGPYRNASLWAEDIHRSDGDTIRNHSAVPKALRLWWGGIKNLLCGATTVCHHNPFEDEVFDSSFPVRVVRNFGWTHSLAFGRKISAAFRVTPDSAPFILHLAEGTDASSRDEIFTLDKLGFLDSRTVIVHGVGLDQDGQALLSRRGAAIIWCPTSNGFTLGKTLDYGYASKARKIAVGSDSALTSRGDLIDEVKFATKEGGLSPSLVYSMVSDGAADVLRLKNGEGMLREGAVADFIIMAWRGSSPAETLARATFKDIHAVVVGGQLNLVTFPIAGLWPEAMLEGLEPITIEGNQRWVRAPVSELLAATKHHLGNSIRLAGKRVTS
;
A
#
# COMPACT_ATOMS: atom_id res chain seq x y z
N MET A 1 -0.55 5.42 6.75
CA MET A 1 -1.29 4.17 6.47
C MET A 1 -1.24 3.91 4.97
N ASN A 2 -0.90 2.69 4.56
CA ASN A 2 -0.90 2.30 3.16
C ASN A 2 -2.23 1.61 2.84
N ALA A 3 -3.11 2.27 2.09
CA ALA A 3 -4.47 1.80 1.92
C ALA A 3 -4.59 0.57 0.99
N HIS A 4 -3.54 0.23 0.24
CA HIS A 4 -3.50 -0.96 -0.60
C HIS A 4 -2.05 -1.35 -0.95
N ASP A 5 -1.70 -2.60 -0.69
CA ASP A 5 -0.41 -3.20 -1.06
C ASP A 5 -0.55 -4.72 -1.35
N HIS A 6 0.24 -5.23 -2.29
CA HIS A 6 0.51 -6.66 -2.42
C HIS A 6 1.83 -7.01 -1.74
N LEU A 7 1.74 -7.28 -0.43
CA LEU A 7 2.90 -7.45 0.45
C LEU A 7 3.92 -8.44 -0.11
N GLU A 8 3.46 -9.54 -0.70
CA GLU A 8 4.28 -10.64 -1.18
C GLU A 8 5.00 -10.37 -2.51
N PHE A 9 4.78 -9.23 -3.16
CA PHE A 9 5.42 -8.88 -4.42
C PHE A 9 6.54 -7.86 -4.26
N ASN A 10 6.83 -7.39 -3.05
CA ASN A 10 7.78 -6.29 -2.83
C ASN A 10 9.26 -6.66 -3.05
N LEU A 11 9.61 -7.94 -3.19
CA LEU A 11 10.94 -8.39 -3.61
C LEU A 11 11.13 -8.40 -5.13
N PHE A 12 10.05 -8.33 -5.91
CA PHE A 12 10.13 -8.41 -7.36
C PHE A 12 10.67 -7.08 -7.93
N PRO A 13 11.39 -7.11 -9.06
CA PRO A 13 11.62 -5.90 -9.83
C PRO A 13 10.32 -5.42 -10.47
N GLN A 14 10.32 -4.19 -10.96
CA GLN A 14 9.24 -3.69 -11.80
C GLN A 14 9.19 -4.50 -13.11
N LEU A 15 8.02 -4.99 -13.50
CA LEU A 15 7.83 -5.89 -14.65
C LEU A 15 6.83 -5.33 -15.65
N GLY A 16 7.11 -5.53 -16.93
CA GLY A 16 6.29 -5.05 -18.05
C GLY A 16 6.97 -3.94 -18.85
N ARG A 17 6.40 -3.66 -20.01
CA ARG A 17 6.90 -2.78 -21.08
C ARG A 17 5.81 -1.82 -21.54
N GLY A 18 4.96 -1.40 -20.60
CA GLY A 18 3.75 -0.63 -20.87
C GLY A 18 4.00 0.69 -21.62
N PRO A 19 2.93 1.40 -22.00
CA PRO A 19 1.60 1.24 -21.42
C PRO A 19 0.76 0.12 -22.05
N TYR A 20 -0.09 -0.51 -21.23
CA TYR A 20 -1.09 -1.50 -21.59
C TYR A 20 -2.49 -0.88 -21.55
N ARG A 21 -3.44 -1.47 -22.28
CA ARG A 21 -4.84 -0.98 -22.25
C ARG A 21 -5.55 -1.30 -20.94
N ASN A 22 -5.16 -2.39 -20.28
CA ASN A 22 -5.73 -2.81 -18.99
C ASN A 22 -4.75 -3.75 -18.27
N ALA A 23 -5.00 -4.00 -16.98
CA ALA A 23 -4.17 -4.85 -16.14
C ALA A 23 -4.13 -6.32 -16.57
N SER A 24 -5.18 -6.82 -17.24
CA SER A 24 -5.18 -8.21 -17.73
C SER A 24 -4.15 -8.41 -18.84
N LEU A 25 -4.05 -7.45 -19.78
CA LEU A 25 -3.04 -7.50 -20.85
C LEU A 25 -1.61 -7.31 -20.30
N TRP A 26 -1.44 -6.49 -19.26
CA TRP A 26 -0.17 -6.41 -18.54
C TRP A 26 0.19 -7.75 -17.91
N ALA A 27 -0.74 -8.37 -17.18
CA ALA A 27 -0.53 -9.67 -16.54
C ALA A 27 -0.18 -10.76 -17.56
N GLU A 28 -0.88 -10.82 -18.69
CA GLU A 28 -0.58 -11.75 -19.80
C GLU A 28 0.84 -11.54 -20.34
N ASP A 29 1.25 -10.29 -20.57
CA ASP A 29 2.58 -9.99 -21.09
C ASP A 29 3.67 -10.41 -20.12
N ILE A 30 3.62 -10.00 -18.84
CA ILE A 30 4.70 -10.31 -17.88
C ILE A 30 4.85 -11.82 -17.65
N HIS A 31 3.77 -12.61 -17.69
CA HIS A 31 3.87 -14.06 -17.57
C HIS A 31 4.55 -14.68 -18.78
N ARG A 32 4.34 -14.11 -19.97
CA ARG A 32 5.00 -14.54 -21.21
C ARG A 32 6.45 -14.06 -21.29
N SER A 33 6.70 -12.83 -20.89
CA SER A 33 7.96 -12.14 -21.19
C SER A 33 8.96 -12.08 -20.04
N ASP A 34 8.47 -12.17 -18.81
CA ASP A 34 9.24 -12.06 -17.58
C ASP A 34 9.03 -13.31 -16.70
N GLY A 35 8.53 -14.41 -17.30
CA GLY A 35 8.18 -15.64 -16.60
C GLY A 35 9.35 -16.26 -15.82
N ASP A 36 10.59 -16.14 -16.31
CA ASP A 36 11.79 -16.57 -15.56
C ASP A 36 12.00 -15.72 -14.30
N THR A 37 11.87 -14.40 -14.41
CA THR A 37 11.97 -13.49 -13.27
C THR A 37 10.88 -13.78 -12.25
N ILE A 38 9.64 -13.99 -12.71
CA ILE A 38 8.50 -14.34 -11.85
C ILE A 38 8.77 -15.67 -11.14
N ARG A 39 9.22 -16.71 -11.85
CA ARG A 39 9.56 -18.02 -11.25
C ARG A 39 10.65 -17.88 -10.20
N ASN A 40 11.72 -17.15 -10.49
CA ASN A 40 12.85 -16.98 -9.58
C ASN A 40 12.42 -16.29 -8.27
N HIS A 41 11.65 -15.19 -8.37
CA HIS A 41 11.18 -14.46 -7.19
C HIS A 41 10.07 -15.20 -6.44
N SER A 42 9.24 -15.96 -7.15
CA SER A 42 8.22 -16.82 -6.53
C SER A 42 8.80 -18.04 -5.82
N ALA A 43 10.07 -18.41 -6.11
CA ALA A 43 10.76 -19.46 -5.39
C ALA A 43 11.06 -19.08 -3.93
N VAL A 44 11.10 -17.78 -3.60
CA VAL A 44 11.11 -17.32 -2.21
C VAL A 44 9.75 -17.66 -1.58
N PRO A 45 9.71 -18.40 -0.47
CA PRO A 45 8.44 -18.77 0.19
C PRO A 45 7.55 -17.56 0.47
N LYS A 46 6.23 -17.74 0.33
CA LYS A 46 5.26 -16.63 0.47
C LYS A 46 5.39 -15.90 1.82
N ALA A 47 5.54 -16.64 2.93
CA ALA A 47 5.71 -16.05 4.26
C ALA A 47 6.92 -15.10 4.32
N LEU A 48 8.07 -15.50 3.77
CA LEU A 48 9.27 -14.65 3.65
C LEU A 48 8.98 -13.38 2.83
N ARG A 49 8.29 -13.52 1.69
CA ARG A 49 7.93 -12.36 0.85
C ARG A 49 6.98 -11.40 1.56
N LEU A 50 6.02 -11.91 2.34
CA LEU A 50 5.11 -11.11 3.15
C LEU A 50 5.85 -10.30 4.22
N TRP A 51 6.78 -10.91 4.95
CA TRP A 51 7.64 -10.21 5.91
C TRP A 51 8.43 -9.07 5.28
N TRP A 52 9.00 -9.29 4.09
CA TRP A 52 9.62 -8.22 3.32
C TRP A 52 8.65 -7.09 2.96
N GLY A 53 7.43 -7.42 2.55
CA GLY A 53 6.37 -6.43 2.34
C GLY A 53 6.04 -5.60 3.59
N GLY A 54 6.02 -6.26 4.77
CA GLY A 54 5.87 -5.58 6.05
C GLY A 54 7.01 -4.61 6.33
N ILE A 55 8.26 -5.04 6.14
CA ILE A 55 9.46 -4.20 6.29
C ILE A 55 9.42 -3.02 5.31
N LYS A 56 9.02 -3.23 4.04
CA LYS A 56 8.87 -2.16 3.04
C LYS A 56 7.92 -1.06 3.50
N ASN A 57 6.79 -1.46 4.09
CA ASN A 57 5.80 -0.54 4.65
C ASN A 57 6.31 0.17 5.91
N LEU A 58 6.99 -0.54 6.80
CA LEU A 58 7.62 0.05 7.98
C LEU A 58 8.65 1.12 7.60
N LEU A 59 9.50 0.85 6.61
CA LEU A 59 10.58 1.74 6.16
C LEU A 59 10.06 3.08 5.61
N CYS A 60 8.85 3.12 5.06
CA CYS A 60 8.22 4.34 4.57
C CYS A 60 7.29 5.02 5.60
N GLY A 61 7.28 4.52 6.85
CA GLY A 61 6.49 5.11 7.94
C GLY A 61 5.05 4.65 8.01
N ALA A 62 4.65 3.62 7.24
CA ALA A 62 3.31 3.06 7.39
C ALA A 62 3.24 2.22 8.68
N THR A 63 2.28 2.53 9.55
CA THR A 63 1.99 1.75 10.75
C THR A 63 0.89 0.71 10.51
N THR A 64 0.06 0.93 9.50
CA THR A 64 -1.02 0.03 9.06
C THR A 64 -1.00 -0.09 7.54
N VAL A 65 -1.21 -1.31 7.03
CA VAL A 65 -1.30 -1.64 5.61
C VAL A 65 -2.52 -2.51 5.33
N CYS A 66 -3.25 -2.21 4.25
CA CYS A 66 -4.25 -3.13 3.72
C CYS A 66 -3.59 -4.04 2.68
N HIS A 67 -3.32 -5.28 3.07
CA HIS A 67 -2.89 -6.29 2.12
C HIS A 67 -4.06 -6.65 1.19
N HIS A 68 -3.84 -6.68 -0.13
CA HIS A 68 -4.92 -6.98 -1.07
C HIS A 68 -5.46 -8.40 -0.95
N ASN A 69 -4.60 -9.40 -0.77
CA ASN A 69 -5.03 -10.81 -0.70
C ASN A 69 -5.58 -11.16 0.70
N PRO A 70 -6.18 -12.35 0.87
CA PRO A 70 -6.71 -12.78 2.17
C PRO A 70 -5.69 -12.67 3.31
N PHE A 71 -6.19 -12.43 4.52
CA PHE A 71 -5.37 -12.36 5.71
C PHE A 71 -4.70 -13.71 6.01
N GLU A 72 -3.40 -13.70 6.31
CA GLU A 72 -2.58 -14.89 6.57
C GLU A 72 -2.27 -14.96 8.07
N ASP A 73 -3.12 -15.64 8.85
CA ASP A 73 -3.00 -15.68 10.32
C ASP A 73 -1.66 -16.23 10.83
N GLU A 74 -1.01 -17.12 10.07
CA GLU A 74 0.31 -17.68 10.41
C GLU A 74 1.47 -16.69 10.26
N VAL A 75 1.25 -15.56 9.55
CA VAL A 75 2.29 -14.58 9.24
C VAL A 75 2.00 -13.23 9.88
N PHE A 76 0.74 -12.79 9.87
CA PHE A 76 0.32 -11.48 10.36
C PHE A 76 -0.05 -11.51 11.85
N ASP A 77 0.86 -12.03 12.66
CA ASP A 77 0.74 -12.03 14.11
C ASP A 77 1.22 -10.71 14.74
N SER A 78 1.28 -10.65 16.07
CA SER A 78 1.72 -9.46 16.80
C SER A 78 3.20 -9.10 16.62
N SER A 79 4.02 -10.01 16.09
CA SER A 79 5.43 -9.76 15.79
C SER A 79 5.65 -9.10 14.42
N PHE A 80 4.63 -9.13 13.54
CA PHE A 80 4.70 -8.53 12.22
C PHE A 80 4.97 -7.01 12.33
N PRO A 81 5.84 -6.41 11.49
CA PRO A 81 6.41 -5.09 11.75
C PRO A 81 5.42 -3.93 11.64
N VAL A 82 4.25 -4.16 11.03
CA VAL A 82 3.17 -3.19 10.83
C VAL A 82 1.84 -3.88 11.05
N ARG A 83 0.78 -3.13 11.37
CA ARG A 83 -0.56 -3.71 11.47
C ARG A 83 -1.11 -4.03 10.08
N VAL A 84 -1.62 -5.24 9.88
CA VAL A 84 -2.32 -5.63 8.66
C VAL A 84 -3.83 -5.54 8.91
N VAL A 85 -4.57 -4.91 7.99
CA VAL A 85 -6.03 -4.83 8.07
C VAL A 85 -6.61 -6.25 8.00
N ARG A 86 -7.37 -6.64 9.03
CA ARG A 86 -7.96 -7.99 9.14
C ARG A 86 -9.43 -8.05 8.75
N ASN A 87 -10.19 -7.01 9.08
CA ASN A 87 -11.65 -7.01 8.93
C ASN A 87 -12.04 -6.36 7.61
N PHE A 88 -12.09 -7.13 6.53
CA PHE A 88 -12.53 -6.68 5.21
C PHE A 88 -13.16 -7.83 4.43
N GLY A 89 -14.05 -7.48 3.52
CA GLY A 89 -14.47 -8.33 2.41
C GLY A 89 -13.60 -8.09 1.19
N TRP A 90 -13.41 -9.13 0.39
CA TRP A 90 -12.50 -9.02 -0.75
C TRP A 90 -12.89 -9.90 -1.93
N THR A 91 -12.61 -9.38 -3.12
CA THR A 91 -12.43 -10.15 -4.35
C THR A 91 -11.35 -9.46 -5.17
N HIS A 92 -10.56 -10.21 -5.94
CA HIS A 92 -9.48 -9.61 -6.73
C HIS A 92 -10.01 -8.54 -7.71
N SER A 93 -10.90 -8.91 -8.63
CA SER A 93 -11.56 -8.01 -9.57
C SER A 93 -12.87 -8.62 -10.08
N LEU A 94 -13.61 -7.93 -10.96
CA LEU A 94 -14.77 -8.51 -11.64
C LEU A 94 -14.39 -9.71 -12.52
N ALA A 95 -13.28 -9.63 -13.26
CA ALA A 95 -12.85 -10.67 -14.19
C ALA A 95 -12.36 -11.95 -13.47
N PHE A 96 -11.70 -11.81 -12.33
CA PHE A 96 -11.09 -12.93 -11.60
C PHE A 96 -11.90 -13.39 -10.38
N GLY A 97 -12.92 -12.62 -9.97
CA GLY A 97 -13.75 -12.87 -8.82
C GLY A 97 -14.81 -13.94 -9.04
N ARG A 98 -14.44 -15.23 -8.99
CA ARG A 98 -15.38 -16.36 -9.17
C ARG A 98 -16.54 -16.40 -8.14
N LYS A 99 -16.51 -15.57 -7.09
CA LYS A 99 -17.47 -15.56 -5.97
C LYS A 99 -17.80 -14.16 -5.43
N ILE A 100 -17.74 -13.11 -6.24
CA ILE A 100 -17.99 -11.73 -5.79
C ILE A 100 -19.30 -11.57 -4.99
N SER A 101 -20.38 -12.21 -5.44
CA SER A 101 -21.69 -12.16 -4.75
C SER A 101 -21.63 -12.74 -3.34
N ALA A 102 -20.98 -13.90 -3.17
CA ALA A 102 -20.86 -14.52 -1.86
C ALA A 102 -19.97 -13.68 -0.94
N ALA A 103 -18.82 -13.22 -1.45
CA ALA A 103 -17.89 -12.36 -0.70
C ALA A 103 -18.56 -11.06 -0.24
N PHE A 104 -19.27 -10.37 -1.14
CA PHE A 104 -19.98 -9.14 -0.81
C PHE A 104 -21.05 -9.37 0.27
N ARG A 105 -21.87 -10.41 0.14
CA ARG A 105 -22.96 -10.70 1.09
C ARG A 105 -22.48 -11.03 2.50
N VAL A 106 -21.34 -11.71 2.63
CA VAL A 106 -20.76 -12.04 3.95
C VAL A 106 -19.97 -10.88 4.56
N THR A 107 -19.70 -9.81 3.78
CA THR A 107 -19.00 -8.64 4.28
C THR A 107 -19.94 -7.80 5.16
N PRO A 108 -19.63 -7.60 6.45
CA PRO A 108 -20.51 -6.81 7.33
C PRO A 108 -20.49 -5.33 6.97
N ASP A 109 -21.55 -4.59 7.32
CA ASP A 109 -21.68 -3.13 7.17
C ASP A 109 -20.52 -2.34 7.81
N SER A 110 -19.89 -2.91 8.85
CA SER A 110 -18.76 -2.30 9.54
C SER A 110 -17.42 -2.47 8.82
N ALA A 111 -17.31 -3.31 7.79
CA ALA A 111 -16.07 -3.63 7.08
C ALA A 111 -16.11 -3.15 5.62
N PRO A 112 -14.95 -2.78 5.02
CA PRO A 112 -14.89 -2.43 3.62
C PRO A 112 -14.98 -3.68 2.75
N PHE A 113 -15.56 -3.55 1.56
CA PHE A 113 -15.50 -4.57 0.50
C PHE A 113 -14.56 -4.09 -0.61
N ILE A 114 -13.39 -4.70 -0.72
CA ILE A 114 -12.27 -4.20 -1.53
C ILE A 114 -12.10 -5.03 -2.80
N LEU A 115 -11.91 -4.36 -3.94
CA LEU A 115 -11.58 -4.99 -5.23
C LEU A 115 -10.85 -4.03 -6.17
N HIS A 116 -10.02 -4.56 -7.09
CA HIS A 116 -9.57 -3.82 -8.26
C HIS A 116 -10.74 -3.58 -9.21
N LEU A 117 -10.88 -2.35 -9.70
CA LEU A 117 -11.94 -1.96 -10.63
C LEU A 117 -11.49 -0.81 -11.54
N ALA A 118 -11.90 -0.86 -12.79
CA ALA A 118 -11.57 0.09 -13.83
C ALA A 118 -10.04 0.30 -13.95
N GLU A 119 -9.27 -0.79 -13.84
CA GLU A 119 -7.82 -0.78 -13.97
C GLU A 119 -7.39 -0.87 -15.44
N GLY A 120 -7.79 0.14 -16.21
CA GLY A 120 -7.51 0.22 -17.63
C GLY A 120 -8.01 1.51 -18.27
N THR A 121 -7.71 1.67 -19.55
CA THR A 121 -8.08 2.82 -20.38
C THR A 121 -9.06 2.46 -21.50
N ASP A 122 -9.42 1.18 -21.60
CA ASP A 122 -10.39 0.70 -22.58
C ASP A 122 -11.84 0.78 -22.11
N ALA A 123 -12.75 0.56 -23.06
CA ALA A 123 -14.20 0.59 -22.81
C ALA A 123 -14.64 -0.46 -21.79
N SER A 124 -14.03 -1.66 -21.80
CA SER A 124 -14.38 -2.72 -20.85
C SER A 124 -14.10 -2.28 -19.42
N SER A 125 -12.92 -1.68 -19.17
CA SER A 125 -12.51 -1.19 -17.86
C SER A 125 -13.43 -0.05 -17.38
N ARG A 126 -13.83 0.86 -18.26
CA ARG A 126 -14.80 1.92 -17.95
C ARG A 126 -16.15 1.36 -17.55
N ASP A 127 -16.62 0.31 -18.23
CA ASP A 127 -17.97 -0.24 -18.04
C ASP A 127 -18.10 -1.12 -16.76
N GLU A 128 -16.97 -1.44 -16.11
CA GLU A 128 -16.93 -2.28 -14.89
C GLU A 128 -17.74 -1.68 -13.72
N ILE A 129 -17.72 -0.36 -13.53
CA ILE A 129 -18.46 0.28 -12.43
C ILE A 129 -19.97 0.16 -12.59
N PHE A 130 -20.47 0.30 -13.81
CA PHE A 130 -21.90 0.13 -14.09
C PHE A 130 -22.32 -1.33 -13.96
N THR A 131 -21.43 -2.25 -14.32
CA THR A 131 -21.64 -3.68 -14.10
C THR A 131 -21.73 -4.00 -12.60
N LEU A 132 -20.80 -3.48 -11.80
CA LEU A 132 -20.78 -3.67 -10.35
C LEU A 132 -22.05 -3.08 -9.68
N ASP A 133 -22.50 -1.92 -10.14
CA ASP A 133 -23.74 -1.28 -9.68
C ASP A 133 -24.98 -2.13 -10.01
N LYS A 134 -25.08 -2.61 -11.26
CA LYS A 134 -26.19 -3.45 -11.71
C LYS A 134 -26.27 -4.77 -10.93
N LEU A 135 -25.13 -5.30 -10.52
CA LEU A 135 -25.05 -6.50 -9.68
C LEU A 135 -25.44 -6.25 -8.22
N GLY A 136 -25.55 -4.98 -7.80
CA GLY A 136 -25.88 -4.59 -6.43
C GLY A 136 -24.71 -4.66 -5.45
N PHE A 137 -23.46 -4.60 -5.95
CA PHE A 137 -22.24 -4.70 -5.14
C PHE A 137 -21.48 -3.36 -5.03
N LEU A 138 -22.14 -2.26 -5.41
CA LEU A 138 -21.63 -0.90 -5.28
C LEU A 138 -22.45 -0.13 -4.25
N ASP A 139 -21.96 -0.08 -3.01
CA ASP A 139 -22.56 0.69 -1.93
C ASP A 139 -21.50 1.41 -1.09
N SER A 140 -21.90 1.96 0.05
CA SER A 140 -20.99 2.74 0.90
C SER A 140 -19.79 1.96 1.45
N ARG A 141 -19.87 0.62 1.54
CA ARG A 141 -18.78 -0.27 1.95
C ARG A 141 -17.81 -0.58 0.84
N THR A 142 -18.24 -0.45 -0.41
CA THR A 142 -17.40 -0.79 -1.57
C THR A 142 -16.22 0.17 -1.64
N VAL A 143 -15.02 -0.38 -1.79
CA VAL A 143 -13.77 0.35 -1.98
C VAL A 143 -13.12 -0.19 -3.24
N ILE A 144 -13.04 0.65 -4.27
CA ILE A 144 -12.40 0.26 -5.53
C ILE A 144 -10.92 0.66 -5.51
N VAL A 145 -10.06 -0.15 -6.07
CA VAL A 145 -8.64 0.16 -6.22
C VAL A 145 -8.36 0.55 -7.68
N HIS A 146 -7.51 1.56 -7.89
CA HIS A 146 -7.12 2.19 -9.16
C HIS A 146 -8.13 3.19 -9.74
N GLY A 147 -9.26 2.73 -10.29
CA GLY A 147 -10.29 3.59 -10.88
C GLY A 147 -9.87 4.39 -12.12
N VAL A 148 -8.83 3.96 -12.86
CA VAL A 148 -8.24 4.70 -14.00
C VAL A 148 -9.21 4.86 -15.18
N GLY A 149 -10.06 3.87 -15.40
CA GLY A 149 -11.05 3.82 -16.48
C GLY A 149 -12.31 4.64 -16.19
N LEU A 150 -12.48 5.18 -14.99
CA LEU A 150 -13.66 5.96 -14.64
C LEU A 150 -13.70 7.29 -15.40
N ASP A 151 -14.76 7.45 -16.18
CA ASP A 151 -15.15 8.74 -16.76
C ASP A 151 -16.03 9.54 -15.78
N GLN A 152 -16.59 10.66 -16.25
CA GLN A 152 -17.41 11.54 -15.42
C GLN A 152 -18.66 10.83 -14.88
N ASP A 153 -19.29 9.97 -15.67
CA ASP A 153 -20.50 9.24 -15.28
C ASP A 153 -20.17 8.16 -14.23
N GLY A 154 -19.06 7.44 -14.41
CA GLY A 154 -18.53 6.49 -13.43
C GLY A 154 -18.15 7.17 -12.11
N GLN A 155 -17.44 8.30 -12.17
CA GLN A 155 -17.09 9.09 -10.98
C GLN A 155 -18.34 9.60 -10.22
N ALA A 156 -19.33 10.07 -10.97
CA ALA A 156 -20.60 10.51 -10.39
C ALA A 156 -21.37 9.33 -9.77
N LEU A 157 -21.36 8.17 -10.40
CA LEU A 157 -21.98 6.95 -9.86
C LEU A 157 -21.29 6.49 -8.56
N LEU A 158 -19.96 6.43 -8.54
CA LEU A 158 -19.18 6.08 -7.34
C LEU A 158 -19.57 7.00 -6.16
N SER A 159 -19.61 8.31 -6.44
CA SER A 159 -19.99 9.33 -5.45
C SER A 159 -21.43 9.17 -4.97
N ARG A 160 -22.40 8.94 -5.88
CA ARG A 160 -23.82 8.72 -5.54
C ARG A 160 -24.03 7.49 -4.66
N ARG A 161 -23.26 6.42 -4.86
CA ARG A 161 -23.32 5.21 -4.03
C ARG A 161 -22.57 5.34 -2.70
N GLY A 162 -21.83 6.42 -2.52
CA GLY A 162 -21.02 6.66 -1.32
C GLY A 162 -19.85 5.69 -1.17
N ALA A 163 -19.45 5.04 -2.26
CA ALA A 163 -18.31 4.13 -2.32
C ALA A 163 -16.99 4.91 -2.24
N ALA A 164 -15.91 4.21 -1.90
CA ALA A 164 -14.58 4.79 -1.78
C ALA A 164 -13.65 4.35 -2.92
N ILE A 165 -12.55 5.07 -3.09
CA ILE A 165 -11.49 4.75 -4.05
C ILE A 165 -10.11 4.76 -3.36
N ILE A 166 -9.27 3.78 -3.68
CA ILE A 166 -7.85 3.78 -3.36
C ILE A 166 -7.08 4.06 -4.64
N TRP A 167 -6.33 5.15 -4.64
CA TRP A 167 -5.54 5.61 -5.78
C TRP A 167 -4.09 5.10 -5.66
N CYS A 168 -3.60 4.46 -6.72
CA CYS A 168 -2.22 3.95 -6.83
C CYS A 168 -1.47 4.65 -7.98
N PRO A 169 -1.09 5.93 -7.81
CA PRO A 169 -0.71 6.79 -8.92
C PRO A 169 0.42 6.27 -9.80
N THR A 170 1.53 5.83 -9.19
CA THR A 170 2.71 5.45 -9.98
C THR A 170 2.55 4.08 -10.63
N SER A 171 1.87 3.14 -9.96
CA SER A 171 1.47 1.86 -10.56
C SER A 171 0.59 2.09 -11.80
N ASN A 172 -0.44 2.93 -11.67
CA ASN A 172 -1.31 3.30 -12.78
C ASN A 172 -0.50 3.89 -13.96
N GLY A 173 0.36 4.86 -13.68
CA GLY A 173 1.16 5.54 -14.70
C GLY A 173 2.10 4.59 -15.45
N PHE A 174 2.78 3.70 -14.73
CA PHE A 174 3.68 2.71 -15.34
C PHE A 174 2.93 1.69 -16.18
N THR A 175 1.86 1.10 -15.63
CA THR A 175 1.14 0.02 -16.28
C THR A 175 0.26 0.52 -17.42
N LEU A 176 -0.44 1.65 -17.24
CA LEU A 176 -1.52 2.08 -18.13
C LEU A 176 -1.20 3.37 -18.90
N GLY A 177 -0.08 4.04 -18.60
CA GLY A 177 0.26 5.35 -19.19
C GLY A 177 -0.69 6.47 -18.78
N LYS A 178 -1.61 6.20 -17.85
CA LYS A 178 -2.65 7.11 -17.36
C LYS A 178 -2.94 6.77 -15.91
N THR A 179 -3.39 7.75 -15.15
CA THR A 179 -3.86 7.57 -13.77
C THR A 179 -5.22 8.25 -13.55
N LEU A 180 -5.74 8.16 -12.32
CA LEU A 180 -7.00 8.79 -11.92
C LEU A 180 -6.99 10.29 -12.24
N ASP A 181 -8.13 10.83 -12.69
CA ASP A 181 -8.27 12.26 -12.96
C ASP A 181 -7.97 13.10 -11.72
N TYR A 182 -7.03 14.05 -11.82
CA TYR A 182 -6.60 14.87 -10.68
C TYR A 182 -7.70 15.84 -10.20
N GLY A 183 -8.55 16.30 -11.12
CA GLY A 183 -9.72 17.13 -10.80
C GLY A 183 -10.74 16.37 -9.95
N TYR A 184 -10.91 15.08 -10.20
CA TYR A 184 -11.70 14.17 -9.37
C TYR A 184 -10.99 13.84 -8.06
N ALA A 185 -9.72 13.43 -8.10
CA ALA A 185 -8.95 13.06 -6.91
C ALA A 185 -8.87 14.20 -5.87
N SER A 186 -8.81 15.45 -6.33
CA SER A 186 -8.81 16.64 -5.47
C SER A 186 -10.16 16.96 -4.81
N LYS A 187 -11.27 16.37 -5.28
CA LYS A 187 -12.64 16.62 -4.80
C LYS A 187 -13.32 15.39 -4.18
N ALA A 188 -12.80 14.20 -4.45
CA ALA A 188 -13.31 12.96 -3.92
C ALA A 188 -13.24 12.99 -2.38
N ARG A 189 -14.35 12.65 -1.72
CA ARG A 189 -14.43 12.68 -0.24
C ARG A 189 -13.90 11.41 0.42
N LYS A 190 -14.03 10.27 -0.26
CA LYS A 190 -13.62 8.94 0.22
C LYS A 190 -12.51 8.40 -0.67
N ILE A 191 -11.33 8.97 -0.50
CA ILE A 191 -10.15 8.62 -1.28
C ILE A 191 -8.96 8.40 -0.35
N ALA A 192 -8.20 7.34 -0.62
CA ALA A 192 -6.95 7.04 0.04
C ALA A 192 -5.86 6.73 -0.98
N VAL A 193 -4.59 6.75 -0.56
CA VAL A 193 -3.46 6.36 -1.40
C VAL A 193 -2.95 4.98 -1.01
N GLY A 194 -2.68 4.15 -2.02
CA GLY A 194 -2.04 2.84 -1.88
C GLY A 194 -0.81 2.73 -2.78
N SER A 195 0.18 1.95 -2.37
CA SER A 195 1.38 1.72 -3.18
C SER A 195 1.31 0.50 -4.10
N ASP A 196 0.23 -0.29 -4.02
CA ASP A 196 0.07 -1.49 -4.84
C ASP A 196 1.26 -2.45 -4.68
N SER A 197 2.14 -2.63 -5.66
CA SER A 197 3.25 -3.59 -5.54
C SER A 197 4.53 -3.10 -6.20
N ALA A 198 5.67 -3.70 -5.86
CA ALA A 198 6.94 -3.39 -6.54
C ALA A 198 6.97 -3.80 -8.02
N LEU A 199 6.02 -4.62 -8.47
CA LEU A 199 5.90 -5.01 -9.89
C LEU A 199 5.57 -3.82 -10.79
N THR A 200 4.89 -2.81 -10.25
CA THR A 200 4.29 -1.71 -11.04
C THR A 200 4.56 -0.34 -10.44
N SER A 201 4.64 -0.21 -9.12
CA SER A 201 4.92 1.07 -8.46
C SER A 201 6.37 1.52 -8.63
N ARG A 202 6.61 2.83 -8.54
CA ARG A 202 7.94 3.45 -8.56
C ARG A 202 8.76 3.10 -7.30
N GLY A 203 8.11 2.67 -6.22
CA GLY A 203 8.77 2.43 -4.93
C GLY A 203 7.79 2.08 -3.81
N ASP A 204 7.63 2.99 -2.84
CA ASP A 204 6.77 2.77 -1.67
C ASP A 204 5.76 3.91 -1.45
N LEU A 205 4.95 3.82 -0.39
CA LEU A 205 3.90 4.80 -0.09
C LEU A 205 4.40 6.25 -0.07
N ILE A 206 5.64 6.51 0.35
CA ILE A 206 6.15 7.89 0.41
C ILE A 206 6.45 8.44 -1.00
N ASP A 207 6.74 7.56 -1.94
CA ASP A 207 6.89 7.90 -3.36
C ASP A 207 5.52 8.23 -3.98
N GLU A 208 4.45 7.53 -3.57
CA GLU A 208 3.06 7.85 -3.98
C GLU A 208 2.58 9.19 -3.40
N VAL A 209 2.89 9.49 -2.13
CA VAL A 209 2.58 10.78 -1.50
C VAL A 209 3.25 11.94 -2.23
N LYS A 210 4.53 11.77 -2.58
CA LYS A 210 5.25 12.75 -3.41
C LYS A 210 4.65 12.90 -4.79
N PHE A 211 4.25 11.81 -5.43
CA PHE A 211 3.59 11.87 -6.74
C PHE A 211 2.29 12.66 -6.64
N ALA A 212 1.40 12.29 -5.70
CA ALA A 212 0.10 12.92 -5.52
C ALA A 212 0.21 14.44 -5.30
N THR A 213 1.22 14.87 -4.54
CA THR A 213 1.48 16.30 -4.30
C THR A 213 2.17 17.02 -5.45
N LYS A 214 3.27 16.47 -5.99
CA LYS A 214 4.09 17.17 -6.99
C LYS A 214 3.56 17.04 -8.41
N GLU A 215 3.21 15.83 -8.82
CA GLU A 215 2.76 15.51 -10.18
C GLU A 215 1.23 15.60 -10.27
N GLY A 216 0.52 15.17 -9.22
CA GLY A 216 -0.94 15.29 -9.11
C GLY A 216 -1.44 16.70 -8.74
N GLY A 217 -0.57 17.55 -8.19
CA GLY A 217 -0.93 18.92 -7.79
C GLY A 217 -1.91 19.03 -6.64
N LEU A 218 -2.15 17.95 -5.89
CA LEU A 218 -3.03 17.97 -4.72
C LEU A 218 -2.37 18.72 -3.56
N SER A 219 -3.20 19.41 -2.76
CA SER A 219 -2.69 20.09 -1.57
C SER A 219 -2.06 19.11 -0.58
N PRO A 220 -0.95 19.47 0.11
CA PRO A 220 -0.32 18.61 1.10
C PRO A 220 -1.29 18.10 2.17
N SER A 221 -2.22 18.95 2.65
CA SER A 221 -3.21 18.57 3.67
C SER A 221 -4.17 17.49 3.20
N LEU A 222 -4.61 17.56 1.93
CA LEU A 222 -5.46 16.53 1.34
C LEU A 222 -4.70 15.20 1.23
N VAL A 223 -3.47 15.22 0.70
CA VAL A 223 -2.66 14.00 0.58
C VAL A 223 -2.31 13.42 1.96
N TYR A 224 -2.06 14.27 2.96
CA TYR A 224 -1.86 13.85 4.34
C TYR A 224 -3.08 13.07 4.87
N SER A 225 -4.30 13.58 4.64
CA SER A 225 -5.53 12.87 5.01
C SER A 225 -5.68 11.53 4.27
N MET A 226 -5.36 11.49 2.97
CA MET A 226 -5.39 10.26 2.16
C MET A 226 -4.45 9.14 2.64
N VAL A 227 -3.50 9.43 3.53
CA VAL A 227 -2.60 8.45 4.16
C VAL A 227 -2.71 8.41 5.69
N SER A 228 -3.68 9.10 6.28
CA SER A 228 -3.94 9.13 7.73
C SER A 228 -5.42 8.89 8.03
N ASP A 229 -6.16 9.90 8.49
CA ASP A 229 -7.56 9.78 8.90
C ASP A 229 -8.50 9.41 7.75
N GLY A 230 -8.29 9.96 6.55
CA GLY A 230 -9.03 9.59 5.35
C GLY A 230 -8.81 8.14 4.93
N ALA A 231 -7.58 7.63 5.04
CA ALA A 231 -7.28 6.21 4.84
C ALA A 231 -7.97 5.32 5.88
N ALA A 232 -8.00 5.75 7.14
CA ALA A 232 -8.72 5.03 8.20
C ALA A 232 -10.24 4.99 7.95
N ASP A 233 -10.85 6.06 7.45
CA ASP A 233 -12.27 6.08 7.08
C ASP A 233 -12.57 5.16 5.88
N VAL A 234 -11.75 5.23 4.82
CA VAL A 234 -11.88 4.35 3.64
C VAL A 234 -11.79 2.88 4.04
N LEU A 235 -10.87 2.53 4.93
CA LEU A 235 -10.69 1.17 5.44
C LEU A 235 -11.63 0.82 6.62
N ARG A 236 -12.49 1.75 7.03
CA ARG A 236 -13.45 1.63 8.15
C ARG A 236 -12.83 1.19 9.47
N LEU A 237 -11.61 1.64 9.76
CA LEU A 237 -10.94 1.34 11.03
C LEU A 237 -11.60 2.10 12.19
N LYS A 238 -11.52 1.53 13.39
CA LYS A 238 -12.35 1.94 14.55
C LYS A 238 -11.57 2.27 15.82
N ASN A 239 -10.25 2.13 15.82
CA ASN A 239 -9.41 2.33 17.02
C ASN A 239 -8.67 3.67 17.00
N GLY A 240 -9.11 4.62 16.16
CA GLY A 240 -8.49 5.95 16.05
C GLY A 240 -7.21 5.97 15.21
N GLU A 241 -6.98 4.95 14.38
CA GLU A 241 -5.90 4.95 13.39
C GLU A 241 -5.90 6.23 12.56
N GLY A 242 -4.71 6.74 12.24
CA GLY A 242 -4.56 7.98 11.46
C GLY A 242 -4.77 9.28 12.25
N MET A 243 -5.02 9.22 13.57
CA MET A 243 -5.20 10.39 14.43
C MET A 243 -4.29 10.34 15.65
N LEU A 244 -3.83 11.52 16.10
CA LEU A 244 -3.14 11.69 17.38
C LEU A 244 -4.08 12.35 18.39
N ARG A 245 -4.77 11.53 19.19
CA ARG A 245 -5.70 11.98 20.23
C ARG A 245 -5.83 10.94 21.34
N GLU A 246 -6.30 11.36 22.50
CA GLU A 246 -6.60 10.45 23.60
C GLU A 246 -7.59 9.34 23.17
N GLY A 247 -7.32 8.11 23.59
CA GLY A 247 -8.10 6.91 23.25
C GLY A 247 -7.85 6.34 21.86
N ALA A 248 -7.05 6.99 21.01
CA ALA A 248 -6.59 6.39 19.75
C ALA A 248 -5.42 5.43 19.97
N VAL A 249 -5.25 4.47 19.06
CA VAL A 249 -4.05 3.62 19.02
C VAL A 249 -2.79 4.47 18.83
N ALA A 250 -1.72 4.13 19.57
CA ALA A 250 -0.46 4.86 19.54
C ALA A 250 0.37 4.53 18.30
N ASP A 251 -0.12 4.96 17.14
CA ASP A 251 0.51 4.82 15.84
C ASP A 251 1.02 6.17 15.35
N PHE A 252 2.34 6.32 15.25
CA PHE A 252 2.94 7.56 14.77
C PHE A 252 4.35 7.38 14.21
N ILE A 253 4.81 8.41 13.51
CA ILE A 253 6.15 8.49 12.98
C ILE A 253 6.85 9.73 13.55
N ILE A 254 8.17 9.66 13.65
CA ILE A 254 9.02 10.80 14.01
C ILE A 254 9.88 11.15 12.81
N MET A 255 9.89 12.44 12.48
CA MET A 255 10.61 13.03 11.37
C MET A 255 11.28 14.33 11.82
N ALA A 256 12.36 14.73 11.15
CA ALA A 256 12.98 16.01 11.42
C ALA A 256 12.02 17.15 11.03
N TRP A 257 11.80 18.08 11.96
CA TRP A 257 11.00 19.27 11.66
C TRP A 257 11.76 20.22 10.74
N ARG A 258 11.11 20.69 9.68
CA ARG A 258 11.70 21.56 8.64
C ARG A 258 11.10 22.97 8.62
N GLY A 259 10.49 23.41 9.72
CA GLY A 259 9.86 24.72 9.82
C GLY A 259 8.52 24.84 9.05
N SER A 260 7.92 23.72 8.66
CA SER A 260 6.65 23.66 7.93
C SER A 260 5.62 22.80 8.67
N SER A 261 4.37 22.77 8.18
CA SER A 261 3.33 21.89 8.73
C SER A 261 3.69 20.40 8.57
N PRO A 262 3.11 19.48 9.36
CA PRO A 262 3.31 18.04 9.18
C PRO A 262 2.99 17.56 7.76
N ALA A 263 1.91 18.08 7.17
CA ALA A 263 1.49 17.77 5.81
C ALA A 263 2.54 18.20 4.77
N GLU A 264 3.05 19.43 4.86
CA GLU A 264 4.12 19.92 3.97
C GLU A 264 5.44 19.20 4.17
N THR A 265 5.75 18.82 5.42
CA THR A 265 6.94 18.03 5.75
C THR A 265 6.86 16.67 5.08
N LEU A 266 5.73 15.96 5.23
CA LEU A 266 5.50 14.64 4.63
C LEU A 266 5.52 14.69 3.09
N ALA A 267 4.89 15.70 2.48
CA ALA A 267 4.87 15.88 1.02
C ALA A 267 6.26 15.96 0.37
N ARG A 268 7.28 16.37 1.13
CA ARG A 268 8.66 16.52 0.66
C ARG A 268 9.56 15.37 1.11
N ALA A 269 9.05 14.48 1.95
CA ALA A 269 9.85 13.49 2.65
C ALA A 269 10.19 12.27 1.78
N THR A 270 11.37 11.74 1.98
CA THR A 270 11.83 10.42 1.54
C THR A 270 11.83 9.46 2.71
N PHE A 271 11.95 8.16 2.44
CA PHE A 271 12.10 7.17 3.51
C PHE A 271 13.25 7.54 4.48
N LYS A 272 14.30 8.23 3.99
CA LYS A 272 15.45 8.72 4.79
C LYS A 272 15.04 9.72 5.88
N ASP A 273 13.92 10.40 5.72
CA ASP A 273 13.42 11.41 6.65
C ASP A 273 12.56 10.80 7.77
N ILE A 274 12.23 9.50 7.68
CA ILE A 274 11.56 8.73 8.72
C ILE A 274 12.62 8.25 9.72
N HIS A 275 12.63 8.86 10.91
CA HIS A 275 13.60 8.57 11.95
C HIS A 275 13.13 7.52 12.96
N ALA A 276 11.82 7.45 13.23
CA ALA A 276 11.23 6.36 13.99
C ALA A 276 9.79 6.07 13.55
N VAL A 277 9.35 4.84 13.78
CA VAL A 277 7.97 4.38 13.56
C VAL A 277 7.51 3.63 14.80
N VAL A 278 6.39 4.06 15.36
CA VAL A 278 5.74 3.44 16.52
C VAL A 278 4.41 2.85 16.07
N VAL A 279 4.20 1.57 16.37
CA VAL A 279 3.00 0.82 16.01
C VAL A 279 2.37 0.30 17.30
N GLY A 280 1.17 0.74 17.64
CA GLY A 280 0.48 0.34 18.87
C GLY A 280 1.26 0.64 20.15
N GLY A 281 2.09 1.70 20.15
CA GLY A 281 2.95 2.06 21.28
C GLY A 281 4.30 1.33 21.32
N GLN A 282 4.56 0.41 20.41
CA GLN A 282 5.84 -0.29 20.29
C GLN A 282 6.75 0.40 19.27
N LEU A 283 8.01 0.63 19.63
CA LEU A 283 9.02 1.12 18.70
C LEU A 283 9.39 0.00 17.72
N ASN A 284 9.05 0.20 16.44
CA ASN A 284 9.25 -0.79 15.38
C ASN A 284 10.36 -0.39 14.40
N LEU A 285 10.68 0.90 14.30
CA LEU A 285 11.82 1.39 13.53
C LEU A 285 12.47 2.55 14.27
N VAL A 286 13.80 2.60 14.27
CA VAL A 286 14.56 3.78 14.70
C VAL A 286 15.87 3.95 13.91
N THR A 287 16.30 5.19 13.75
CA THR A 287 17.61 5.53 13.15
C THR A 287 18.64 5.86 14.23
N PHE A 288 19.92 5.56 13.96
CA PHE A 288 21.03 5.76 14.90
C PHE A 288 21.08 7.16 15.55
N PRO A 289 20.89 8.29 14.82
CA PRO A 289 21.01 9.62 15.43
C PRO A 289 20.04 9.90 16.58
N ILE A 290 18.92 9.17 16.66
CA ILE A 290 17.91 9.38 17.70
C ILE A 290 17.69 8.16 18.58
N ALA A 291 18.36 7.03 18.33
CA ALA A 291 18.13 5.80 19.07
C ALA A 291 18.46 5.94 20.55
N GLY A 292 19.51 6.71 20.90
CA GLY A 292 19.88 6.99 22.29
C GLY A 292 18.89 7.86 23.07
N LEU A 293 17.83 8.37 22.43
CA LEU A 293 16.73 9.08 23.10
C LEU A 293 15.67 8.11 23.65
N TRP A 294 15.75 6.83 23.32
CA TRP A 294 14.78 5.82 23.72
C TRP A 294 15.29 4.97 24.90
N PRO A 295 14.41 4.50 25.79
CA PRO A 295 14.78 3.53 26.81
C PRO A 295 15.34 2.25 26.17
N GLU A 296 16.36 1.67 26.80
CA GLU A 296 17.02 0.44 26.30
C GLU A 296 16.01 -0.70 26.07
N ALA A 297 15.03 -0.85 26.97
CA ALA A 297 13.95 -1.84 26.84
C ALA A 297 13.09 -1.66 25.56
N MET A 298 12.99 -0.45 24.99
CA MET A 298 12.29 -0.23 23.73
C MET A 298 13.14 -0.56 22.49
N LEU A 299 14.46 -0.62 22.67
CA LEU A 299 15.42 -0.99 21.61
C LEU A 299 15.64 -2.50 21.54
N GLU A 300 15.35 -3.24 22.61
CA GLU A 300 15.46 -4.69 22.67
C GLU A 300 14.65 -5.36 21.55
N GLY A 301 15.27 -6.32 20.85
CA GLY A 301 14.66 -7.05 19.73
C GLY A 301 14.61 -6.29 18.40
N LEU A 302 15.22 -5.11 18.30
CA LEU A 302 15.46 -4.48 17.00
C LEU A 302 16.72 -5.05 16.34
N GLU A 303 16.63 -5.36 15.05
CA GLU A 303 17.75 -5.84 14.23
C GLU A 303 18.21 -4.78 13.22
N PRO A 304 19.52 -4.73 12.91
CA PRO A 304 20.05 -3.83 11.89
C PRO A 304 19.60 -4.22 10.49
N ILE A 305 19.26 -3.20 9.71
CA ILE A 305 19.02 -3.30 8.28
C ILE A 305 19.58 -2.07 7.57
N THR A 306 20.22 -2.28 6.43
CA THR A 306 20.76 -1.20 5.60
C THR A 306 19.99 -1.12 4.28
N ILE A 307 19.38 0.04 4.03
CA ILE A 307 18.59 0.30 2.81
C ILE A 307 19.23 1.43 2.03
N GLU A 308 19.71 1.14 0.82
CA GLU A 308 20.45 2.11 -0.01
C GLU A 308 21.60 2.81 0.76
N GLY A 309 22.32 2.03 1.58
CA GLY A 309 23.42 2.53 2.42
C GLY A 309 22.99 3.28 3.69
N ASN A 310 21.69 3.34 4.00
CA ASN A 310 21.17 4.00 5.21
C ASN A 310 20.85 2.93 6.26
N GLN A 311 21.63 2.89 7.33
CA GLN A 311 21.45 1.94 8.43
C GLN A 311 20.26 2.34 9.31
N ARG A 312 19.47 1.33 9.71
CA ARG A 312 18.29 1.44 10.58
C ARG A 312 18.25 0.24 11.51
N TRP A 313 17.47 0.36 12.57
CA TRP A 313 17.08 -0.77 13.41
C TRP A 313 15.58 -0.98 13.31
N VAL A 314 15.16 -2.21 13.03
CA VAL A 314 13.75 -2.57 12.83
C VAL A 314 13.36 -3.77 13.66
N ARG A 315 12.11 -3.82 14.12
CA ARG A 315 11.53 -4.93 14.85
C ARG A 315 11.04 -6.00 13.87
N ALA A 316 11.98 -6.77 13.35
CA ALA A 316 11.74 -7.88 12.44
C ALA A 316 12.96 -8.82 12.45
N PRO A 317 12.80 -10.11 12.09
CA PRO A 317 13.90 -11.08 12.07
C PRO A 317 14.82 -10.88 10.85
N VAL A 318 15.42 -9.70 10.69
CA VAL A 318 16.14 -9.27 9.47
C VAL A 318 17.24 -10.25 9.09
N SER A 319 18.01 -10.75 10.06
CA SER A 319 19.13 -11.65 9.83
C SER A 319 18.67 -12.97 9.20
N GLU A 320 17.58 -13.54 9.73
CA GLU A 320 16.93 -14.74 9.20
C GLU A 320 16.34 -14.50 7.81
N LEU A 321 15.57 -13.41 7.66
CA LEU A 321 14.94 -13.04 6.38
C LEU A 321 15.99 -12.86 5.29
N LEU A 322 17.11 -12.18 5.57
CA LEU A 322 18.20 -11.99 4.63
C LEU A 322 18.88 -13.31 4.28
N ALA A 323 19.20 -14.15 5.27
CA ALA A 323 19.85 -15.44 5.03
C ALA A 323 18.98 -16.36 4.15
N ALA A 324 17.70 -16.49 4.50
CA ALA A 324 16.74 -17.30 3.75
C ALA A 324 16.52 -16.74 2.34
N THR A 325 16.39 -15.42 2.19
CA THR A 325 16.16 -14.81 0.86
C THR A 325 17.40 -14.94 -0.04
N LYS A 326 18.62 -14.84 0.52
CA LYS A 326 19.87 -15.03 -0.23
C LYS A 326 19.99 -16.44 -0.81
N HIS A 327 19.41 -17.45 -0.16
CA HIS A 327 19.38 -18.82 -0.69
C HIS A 327 18.66 -18.91 -2.05
N HIS A 328 17.67 -18.02 -2.28
CA HIS A 328 16.89 -18.00 -3.51
C HIS A 328 17.35 -16.94 -4.51
N LEU A 329 17.62 -15.70 -4.06
CA LEU A 329 17.89 -14.55 -4.92
C LEU A 329 19.38 -14.14 -4.96
N GLY A 330 20.24 -14.84 -4.24
CA GLY A 330 21.65 -14.46 -4.08
C GLY A 330 21.84 -13.16 -3.28
N ASN A 331 23.00 -12.52 -3.45
CA ASN A 331 23.40 -11.38 -2.60
C ASN A 331 22.81 -10.02 -2.99
N SER A 332 22.10 -9.94 -4.12
CA SER A 332 21.58 -8.66 -4.66
C SER A 332 20.09 -8.48 -4.35
N ILE A 333 19.73 -8.54 -3.07
CA ILE A 333 18.34 -8.38 -2.63
C ILE A 333 17.91 -6.92 -2.81
N ARG A 334 16.75 -6.72 -3.44
CA ARG A 334 16.08 -5.43 -3.56
C ARG A 334 14.68 -5.51 -2.98
N LEU A 335 14.27 -4.44 -2.31
CA LEU A 335 12.95 -4.28 -1.72
C LEU A 335 12.31 -3.02 -2.28
N ALA A 336 11.26 -3.19 -3.10
CA ALA A 336 10.67 -2.11 -3.90
C ALA A 336 11.73 -1.28 -4.64
N GLY A 337 12.64 -2.00 -5.34
CA GLY A 337 13.76 -1.43 -6.09
C GLY A 337 14.97 -1.00 -5.25
N LYS A 338 14.84 -0.87 -3.93
CA LYS A 338 15.90 -0.39 -3.02
C LYS A 338 16.80 -1.53 -2.57
N ARG A 339 18.11 -1.41 -2.72
CA ARG A 339 19.10 -2.41 -2.28
C ARG A 339 19.05 -2.60 -0.76
N VAL A 340 18.98 -3.85 -0.34
CA VAL A 340 18.96 -4.26 1.08
C VAL A 340 20.23 -5.02 1.42
N THR A 341 20.88 -4.64 2.52
CA THR A 341 21.98 -5.41 3.13
C THR A 341 21.80 -5.49 4.63
N SER A 342 22.54 -6.41 5.27
CA SER A 342 22.77 -6.40 6.72
C SER A 342 23.50 -5.13 7.12
#